data_AF-A0A0F9FQE6-F1
#
_entry.id   AF-A0A0F9FQE6-F1
#
_cell.length_a   1.000
_cell.length_b   1.000
_cell.length_c   1.000
_cell.angle_alpha   90.00
_cell.angle_beta   90.00
_cell.angle_gamma   90.00
#
_symmetry.space_group_name_H-M   'P 1'
#
loop_
_entity.id
_entity.type
_entity.pdbx_description
1 polymer ?
#
loop_
_entity_poly.entity_id
_entity_poly.type
_entity_poly.pdbx_seq_one_letter_code
_entity_poly.pdbx_strand_id
1 'polypeptide(L)'
;MRSNYSVPVGLVYLVVVLLAMLLPSCLWPVSPTHQGVTMRYAGWANYETWAVALRLNNDEGSYRYWREQAESWFGRESTSEYWSQSESARFGLADQLRTEAGSGNPLSDAASMWSDLMSAALGRIHWEEIADSCLGEIPEYVEVTKTEDPPGHQ
;
A
#
# COMPACT_ATOMS: atom_id res chain seq x y z
N MET A 1 -20.45 -46.34 17.19
CA MET A 1 -19.53 -45.44 17.93
C MET A 1 -18.52 -44.85 16.94
N ARG A 2 -18.72 -43.60 16.50
CA ARG A 2 -17.67 -42.79 15.87
C ARG A 2 -17.72 -41.43 16.54
N SER A 3 -16.68 -41.14 17.32
CA SER A 3 -16.50 -39.87 18.03
C SER A 3 -16.00 -38.84 17.04
N ASN A 4 -16.82 -37.82 16.74
CA ASN A 4 -16.39 -36.65 15.99
C ASN A 4 -15.70 -35.69 16.95
N TYR A 5 -14.37 -35.68 16.95
CA TYR A 5 -13.61 -34.63 17.64
C TYR A 5 -13.64 -33.36 16.78
N SER A 6 -14.55 -32.44 17.13
CA SER A 6 -14.54 -31.08 16.60
C SER A 6 -13.42 -30.31 17.31
N VAL A 7 -12.32 -30.07 16.60
CA VAL A 7 -11.22 -29.23 17.11
C VAL A 7 -11.68 -27.77 17.00
N PRO A 8 -11.75 -27.00 18.09
CA PRO A 8 -12.19 -25.61 18.02
C PRO A 8 -11.21 -24.80 17.16
N VAL A 9 -11.73 -24.03 16.22
CA VAL A 9 -10.98 -23.21 15.24
C VAL A 9 -9.93 -22.31 15.90
N GLY A 10 -10.15 -21.90 17.16
CA GLY A 10 -9.18 -21.13 17.95
C GLY A 10 -7.89 -21.88 18.29
N LEU A 11 -7.91 -23.21 18.40
CA LEU A 11 -6.72 -24.01 18.70
C LEU A 11 -5.81 -24.14 17.47
N VAL A 12 -6.40 -24.19 16.27
CA VAL A 12 -5.66 -24.23 15.00
C VAL A 12 -4.93 -22.90 14.76
N TYR A 13 -5.60 -21.78 15.04
CA TYR A 13 -5.01 -20.45 14.89
C TYR A 13 -3.83 -20.22 15.85
N LEU A 14 -3.96 -20.70 17.09
CA LEU A 14 -2.92 -20.58 18.10
C LEU A 14 -1.68 -21.44 17.77
N VAL A 15 -1.88 -22.64 17.19
CA VAL A 15 -0.78 -23.49 16.73
C VAL A 15 -0.05 -22.90 15.52
N VAL A 16 -0.75 -22.28 14.56
CA VAL A 16 -0.10 -21.63 13.39
C VAL A 16 0.73 -20.41 13.81
N VAL A 17 0.23 -19.58 14.74
CA VAL A 17 0.97 -18.41 15.24
C VAL A 17 2.16 -18.82 16.10
N LEU A 18 2.03 -19.85 16.95
CA LEU A 18 3.15 -20.37 17.74
C LEU A 18 4.20 -21.09 16.91
N LEU A 19 3.83 -21.75 15.81
CA LEU A 19 4.81 -22.35 14.88
C LEU A 19 5.63 -21.28 14.13
N ALA A 20 5.02 -20.13 13.82
CA ALA A 20 5.69 -19.03 13.14
C ALA A 20 6.70 -18.28 14.05
N MET A 21 6.49 -18.29 15.37
CA MET A 21 7.38 -17.60 16.32
C MET A 21 8.53 -18.45 16.86
N LEU A 22 8.53 -19.78 16.62
CA LEU A 22 9.56 -20.69 17.12
C LEU A 22 10.55 -21.18 16.06
N LEU A 23 10.43 -20.72 14.81
CA LEU A 23 11.41 -21.05 13.78
C LEU A 23 12.56 -20.03 13.77
N PRO A 24 13.82 -20.48 13.92
CA PRO A 24 14.98 -19.60 13.93
C PRO A 24 15.06 -18.84 12.60
N SER A 25 15.30 -17.52 12.69
CA SER A 25 15.29 -16.53 11.62
C SER A 25 16.37 -16.72 10.51
N CYS A 26 16.94 -17.91 10.36
CA CYS A 26 18.12 -18.16 9.52
C CYS A 26 17.91 -19.23 8.42
N LEU A 27 16.67 -19.66 8.15
CA LEU A 27 16.37 -20.62 7.07
C LEU A 27 15.26 -20.12 6.13
N TRP A 28 15.31 -18.83 5.77
CA TRP A 28 14.69 -18.42 4.51
C TRP A 28 15.69 -18.75 3.39
N PRO A 29 15.33 -19.55 2.37
CA PRO A 29 16.21 -19.77 1.24
C PRO A 29 16.32 -18.46 0.47
N VAL A 30 17.53 -17.89 0.41
CA VAL A 30 17.86 -16.84 -0.56
C VAL A 30 17.63 -17.44 -1.95
N SER A 31 16.50 -17.11 -2.55
CA SER A 31 16.16 -17.56 -3.90
C SER A 31 17.16 -17.02 -4.92
N PRO A 32 17.59 -17.84 -5.89
CA PRO A 32 18.52 -17.42 -6.92
C PRO A 32 17.87 -16.38 -7.84
N THR A 33 18.66 -15.37 -8.21
CA THR A 33 18.31 -14.23 -9.07
C THR A 33 17.75 -14.69 -10.42
N HIS A 34 16.46 -14.44 -10.65
CA HIS A 34 15.85 -14.44 -11.98
C HIS A 34 16.15 -13.09 -12.66
N GLN A 35 16.75 -13.11 -13.85
CA GLN A 35 16.85 -11.91 -14.69
C GLN A 35 15.43 -11.35 -14.95
N GLY A 36 15.21 -10.09 -14.57
CA GLY A 36 14.04 -9.31 -14.98
C GLY A 36 12.77 -9.39 -14.12
N VAL A 37 12.77 -10.06 -12.97
CA VAL A 37 11.61 -10.02 -12.04
C VAL A 37 11.88 -8.96 -10.98
N THR A 38 11.16 -7.83 -11.02
CA THR A 38 11.15 -6.88 -9.91
C THR A 38 10.58 -7.60 -8.69
N MET A 39 11.41 -7.81 -7.67
CA MET A 39 11.00 -8.49 -6.44
C MET A 39 10.06 -7.57 -5.66
N ARG A 40 8.75 -7.71 -5.89
CA ARG A 40 7.71 -7.01 -5.13
C ARG A 40 7.68 -7.52 -3.70
N TYR A 41 7.49 -6.62 -2.74
CA TYR A 41 7.35 -6.95 -1.34
C TYR A 41 5.87 -7.14 -1.00
N ALA A 42 5.45 -8.39 -0.75
CA ALA A 42 4.04 -8.72 -0.46
C ALA A 42 3.04 -8.14 -1.49
N GLY A 43 3.43 -8.08 -2.76
CA GLY A 43 2.63 -7.51 -3.85
C GLY A 43 2.86 -6.02 -4.13
N TRP A 44 3.57 -5.29 -3.26
CA TRP A 44 3.87 -3.86 -3.41
C TRP A 44 5.26 -3.62 -4.00
N ALA A 45 5.53 -2.42 -4.52
CA ALA A 45 6.81 -2.08 -5.13
C ALA A 45 8.02 -2.30 -4.22
N ASN A 46 7.90 -1.99 -2.92
CA ASN A 46 8.94 -2.20 -1.91
C ASN A 46 8.36 -2.30 -0.49
N TYR A 47 9.24 -2.48 0.51
CA TYR A 47 8.85 -2.60 1.91
C TYR A 47 8.19 -1.31 2.44
N GLU A 48 8.72 -0.14 2.11
CA GLU A 48 8.22 1.14 2.59
C GLU A 48 6.79 1.38 2.11
N THR A 49 6.50 1.10 0.83
CA THR A 49 5.15 1.18 0.27
C THR A 49 4.20 0.22 0.98
N TRP A 50 4.60 -1.05 1.16
CA TRP A 50 3.77 -2.04 1.87
C TRP A 50 3.49 -1.63 3.32
N ALA A 51 4.50 -1.15 4.04
CA ALA A 51 4.37 -0.81 5.45
C ALA A 51 3.37 0.34 5.66
N VAL A 52 3.41 1.35 4.78
CA VAL A 52 2.46 2.45 4.83
C VAL A 52 1.06 2.00 4.42
N ALA A 53 0.90 1.28 3.31
CA ALA A 53 -0.39 0.77 2.88
C ALA A 53 -1.07 -0.10 3.94
N LEU A 54 -0.29 -0.99 4.57
CA LEU A 54 -0.76 -1.82 5.69
C LEU A 54 -1.25 -0.96 6.87
N ARG A 55 -0.53 0.11 7.21
CA ARG A 55 -0.89 0.99 8.33
C ARG A 55 -2.16 1.77 8.06
N LEU A 56 -2.34 2.29 6.85
CA LEU A 56 -3.53 3.04 6.45
C LEU A 56 -4.78 2.16 6.44
N ASN A 57 -4.67 0.91 6.01
CA ASN A 57 -5.81 0.01 5.87
C ASN A 57 -6.20 -0.71 7.16
N ASN A 58 -5.29 -0.84 8.13
CA ASN A 58 -5.56 -1.56 9.38
C ASN A 58 -6.17 -0.69 10.48
N ASP A 59 -6.11 0.64 10.36
CA ASP A 59 -6.75 1.56 11.28
C ASP A 59 -8.08 2.05 10.68
N GLU A 60 -9.20 1.70 11.31
CA GLU A 60 -10.55 1.99 10.78
C GLU A 60 -10.77 3.48 10.50
N GLY A 61 -10.22 4.37 11.34
CA GLY A 61 -10.34 5.82 11.16
C GLY A 61 -9.58 6.29 9.92
N SER A 62 -8.33 5.87 9.79
CA SER A 62 -7.49 6.14 8.62
C SER A 62 -8.11 5.58 7.35
N TYR A 63 -8.61 4.35 7.40
CA TYR A 63 -9.24 3.69 6.26
C TYR A 63 -10.46 4.46 5.74
N ARG A 64 -11.39 4.82 6.63
CA ARG A 64 -12.57 5.62 6.26
C ARG A 64 -12.18 6.97 5.68
N TYR A 65 -11.24 7.65 6.34
CA TYR A 65 -10.75 8.95 5.89
C TYR A 65 -10.19 8.87 4.47
N TRP A 66 -9.29 7.92 4.20
CA TRP A 66 -8.67 7.78 2.88
C TRP A 66 -9.65 7.31 1.80
N ARG A 67 -10.66 6.53 2.17
CA ARG A 67 -11.77 6.21 1.26
C ARG A 67 -12.55 7.46 0.87
N GLU A 68 -12.93 8.31 1.83
CA GLU A 68 -13.62 9.57 1.57
C GLU A 68 -12.76 10.51 0.70
N GLN A 69 -11.44 10.57 0.94
CA GLN A 69 -10.53 11.35 0.09
C GLN A 69 -10.46 10.79 -1.33
N ALA A 70 -10.38 9.46 -1.49
CA ALA A 70 -10.36 8.82 -2.80
C ALA A 70 -11.64 9.12 -3.61
N GLU A 71 -12.81 9.01 -2.98
CA GLU A 71 -14.09 9.38 -3.59
C GLU A 71 -14.13 10.89 -3.95
N SER A 72 -13.63 11.75 -3.08
CA SER A 72 -13.54 13.20 -3.35
C SER A 72 -12.65 13.51 -4.54
N TRP A 73 -11.49 12.87 -4.66
CA TRP A 73 -10.57 13.07 -5.78
C TRP A 73 -11.13 12.53 -7.09
N PHE A 74 -11.71 11.33 -7.07
CA PHE A 74 -12.29 10.73 -8.27
C PHE A 74 -13.53 11.49 -8.76
N GLY A 75 -14.33 12.04 -7.85
CA GLY A 75 -15.50 12.85 -8.19
C GLY A 75 -15.18 14.24 -8.76
N ARG A 76 -13.92 14.69 -8.73
CA ARG A 76 -13.51 15.97 -9.32
C ARG A 76 -13.35 15.84 -10.82
N GLU A 77 -13.67 16.91 -11.54
CA GLU A 77 -13.29 17.03 -12.94
C GLU A 77 -11.78 17.23 -13.05
N SER A 78 -11.15 16.65 -14.08
CA SER A 78 -9.74 16.90 -14.35
C SER A 78 -9.52 18.39 -14.58
N THR A 79 -8.60 18.99 -13.82
CA THR A 79 -8.19 20.39 -14.00
C THR A 79 -7.13 20.54 -15.10
N SER A 80 -6.60 19.42 -15.58
CA SER A 80 -5.55 19.36 -16.59
C SER A 80 -6.13 19.02 -17.95
N GLU A 81 -5.68 19.70 -18.99
CA GLU A 81 -5.97 19.34 -20.38
C GLU A 81 -5.28 18.03 -20.80
N TYR A 82 -4.21 17.65 -20.08
CA TYR A 82 -3.34 16.53 -20.46
C TYR A 82 -3.62 15.23 -19.72
N TRP A 83 -4.33 15.29 -18.59
CA TRP A 83 -4.57 14.13 -17.74
C TRP A 83 -6.04 13.77 -17.74
N SER A 84 -6.32 12.47 -17.81
CA SER A 84 -7.67 11.98 -17.59
C SER A 84 -8.12 12.24 -16.15
N GLN A 85 -9.42 12.03 -15.90
CA GLN A 85 -9.97 12.13 -14.54
C GLN A 85 -9.33 11.10 -13.59
N SER A 86 -9.12 9.86 -14.06
CA SER A 86 -8.52 8.79 -13.26
C SER A 86 -7.06 9.10 -12.91
N GLU A 87 -6.28 9.61 -13.87
CA GLU A 87 -4.90 10.04 -13.65
C GLU A 87 -4.81 11.23 -12.69
N SER A 88 -5.66 12.23 -12.89
CA SER A 88 -5.71 13.41 -12.01
C SER A 88 -6.08 13.02 -10.58
N ALA A 89 -7.04 12.11 -10.41
CA ALA A 89 -7.41 11.58 -9.11
C ALA A 89 -6.26 10.80 -8.47
N ARG A 90 -5.60 9.92 -9.23
CA ARG A 90 -4.45 9.13 -8.77
C ARG A 90 -3.31 10.00 -8.28
N PHE A 91 -2.83 10.93 -9.11
CA PHE A 91 -1.70 11.78 -8.76
C PHE A 91 -2.07 12.81 -7.68
N GLY A 92 -3.29 13.35 -7.70
CA GLY A 92 -3.78 14.26 -6.66
C GLY A 92 -3.88 13.60 -5.29
N LEU A 93 -4.44 12.39 -5.23
CA LEU A 93 -4.50 11.61 -4.00
C LEU A 93 -3.11 11.18 -3.52
N ALA A 94 -2.22 10.78 -4.43
CA ALA A 94 -0.84 10.43 -4.10
C ALA A 94 -0.07 11.61 -3.47
N ASP A 95 -0.25 12.82 -4.00
CA ASP A 95 0.37 14.03 -3.46
C ASP A 95 -0.21 14.40 -2.08
N GLN A 96 -1.53 14.25 -1.90
CA GLN A 96 -2.16 14.43 -0.59
C GLN A 96 -1.63 13.44 0.44
N LEU A 97 -1.57 12.14 0.10
CA LEU A 97 -1.01 11.08 0.94
C LEU A 97 0.42 11.42 1.38
N ARG A 98 1.27 11.81 0.42
CA ARG A 98 2.66 12.21 0.68
C ARG A 98 2.74 13.42 1.60
N THR A 99 1.91 14.43 1.35
CA THR A 99 1.90 15.68 2.12
C THR A 99 1.47 15.44 3.56
N GLU A 100 0.38 14.72 3.76
CA GLU A 100 -0.14 14.42 5.10
C GLU A 100 0.83 13.53 5.88
N ALA A 101 1.38 12.48 5.25
CA ALA A 101 2.40 11.62 5.87
C ALA A 101 3.67 12.39 6.23
N GLY A 102 4.11 13.32 5.37
CA GLY A 102 5.25 14.19 5.62
C GLY A 102 5.00 15.20 6.75
N SER A 103 3.80 15.77 6.81
CA SER A 103 3.40 16.74 7.84
C SER A 103 3.33 16.13 9.24
N GLY A 104 3.02 14.83 9.33
CA GLY A 104 3.02 14.08 10.58
C GLY A 104 4.39 13.64 11.07
N ASN A 105 5.48 13.94 10.34
CA ASN A 105 6.84 13.55 10.73
C ASN A 105 7.34 14.42 11.90
N PRO A 106 7.53 13.86 13.12
CA PRO A 106 7.99 14.64 14.28
C PRO A 106 9.45 15.11 14.17
N LEU A 107 10.20 14.65 13.16
CA LEU A 107 11.60 15.01 12.91
C LEU A 107 11.76 16.02 11.76
N SER A 108 10.68 16.54 11.19
CA SER A 108 10.72 17.43 10.03
C SER A 108 11.46 18.75 10.28
N ASP A 109 11.36 19.31 11.49
CA ASP A 109 11.98 20.59 11.86
C ASP A 109 13.44 20.47 12.34
N ALA A 110 13.96 19.24 12.46
CA ALA A 110 15.26 18.97 13.06
C ALA A 110 16.24 18.42 12.01
N ALA A 111 17.08 19.30 11.44
CA ALA A 111 18.15 18.87 10.53
C ALA A 111 19.15 17.95 11.26
N SER A 112 19.07 16.65 10.99
CA SER A 112 19.88 15.62 11.62
C SER A 112 19.99 14.38 10.73
N MET A 113 20.97 13.52 11.03
CA MET A 113 21.08 12.21 10.36
C MET A 113 19.75 11.42 10.39
N TRP A 114 18.97 11.54 11.46
CA TRP A 114 17.69 10.84 11.60
C TRP A 114 16.59 11.43 10.71
N SER A 115 16.52 12.77 10.58
CA SER A 115 15.58 13.41 9.66
C SER A 115 15.92 13.05 8.21
N ASP A 116 17.21 12.97 7.88
CA ASP A 116 17.67 12.61 6.54
C ASP A 116 17.30 11.16 6.18
N LEU A 117 17.54 10.22 7.10
CA LEU A 117 17.16 8.81 6.92
C LEU A 117 15.65 8.63 6.80
N MET A 118 14.86 9.32 7.64
CA MET A 118 13.40 9.28 7.56
C MET A 118 12.90 9.85 6.24
N SER A 119 13.44 11.00 5.81
CA SER A 119 13.08 11.64 4.55
C SER A 119 13.44 10.76 3.36
N ALA A 120 14.59 10.11 3.39
CA ALA A 120 15.01 9.14 2.37
C ALA A 120 14.09 7.92 2.33
N ALA A 121 13.61 7.42 3.48
CA ALA A 121 12.63 6.33 3.52
C ALA A 121 11.28 6.77 2.94
N LEU A 122 10.77 7.94 3.33
CA LEU A 122 9.52 8.47 2.79
C LEU A 122 9.58 8.76 1.28
N GLY A 123 10.76 9.17 0.79
CA GLY A 123 11.00 9.40 -0.63
C GLY A 123 11.03 8.12 -1.48
N ARG A 124 11.18 6.94 -0.87
CA ARG A 124 11.13 5.64 -1.57
C ARG A 124 9.72 5.06 -1.66
N ILE A 125 8.73 5.66 -1.00
CA ILE A 125 7.35 5.19 -1.06
C ILE A 125 6.76 5.52 -2.44
N HIS A 126 6.14 4.51 -3.04
CA HIS A 126 5.36 4.65 -4.27
C HIS A 126 3.94 5.11 -3.95
N TRP A 127 3.77 6.41 -3.72
CA TRP A 127 2.51 7.01 -3.31
C TRP A 127 1.39 6.80 -4.34
N GLU A 128 1.74 6.74 -5.62
CA GLU A 128 0.83 6.44 -6.72
C GLU A 128 0.22 5.04 -6.62
N GLU A 129 0.98 4.05 -6.17
CA GLU A 129 0.51 2.67 -5.99
C GLU A 129 -0.45 2.57 -4.80
N ILE A 130 -0.21 3.34 -3.74
CA ILE A 130 -1.11 3.44 -2.59
C ILE A 130 -2.42 4.13 -3.01
N ALA A 131 -2.32 5.23 -3.76
CA ALA A 131 -3.48 5.93 -4.30
C ALA A 131 -4.33 5.01 -5.19
N ASP A 132 -3.70 4.23 -6.08
CA ASP A 132 -4.38 3.22 -6.91
C ASP A 132 -5.10 2.17 -6.06
N SER A 133 -4.50 1.73 -4.95
CA SER A 133 -5.15 0.78 -4.04
C SER A 133 -6.39 1.37 -3.38
N CYS A 134 -6.38 2.65 -3.02
CA CYS A 134 -7.55 3.32 -2.45
C CYS A 134 -8.65 3.55 -3.49
N LEU A 135 -8.27 4.05 -4.68
CA LEU A 135 -9.19 4.30 -5.80
C LEU A 135 -9.75 3.00 -6.38
N GLY A 136 -8.98 1.91 -6.36
CA GLY A 136 -9.39 0.59 -6.82
C GLY A 136 -10.52 -0.06 -6.01
N GLU A 137 -10.89 0.52 -4.86
CA GLU A 137 -12.11 0.14 -4.16
C GLU A 137 -13.39 0.75 -4.77
N ILE A 138 -13.25 1.80 -5.59
CA ILE A 138 -14.35 2.48 -6.28
C ILE A 138 -14.62 1.73 -7.59
N PRO A 139 -15.79 1.06 -7.76
CA PRO A 139 -16.07 0.24 -8.94
C PRO A 139 -15.93 1.01 -10.26
N GLU A 140 -16.36 2.27 -10.28
CA GLU A 140 -16.32 3.14 -11.46
C GLU A 140 -14.88 3.42 -11.90
N TYR A 141 -13.96 3.64 -10.96
CA TYR A 141 -12.54 3.85 -11.25
C TYR A 141 -11.92 2.60 -11.90
N VAL A 142 -12.27 1.42 -11.40
CA VAL A 142 -11.80 0.14 -11.94
C VAL A 142 -12.28 -0.09 -13.37
N GLU A 143 -13.49 0.35 -13.71
CA GLU A 143 -13.99 0.25 -15.09
C GLU A 143 -13.31 1.26 -16.02
N VAL A 144 -13.12 2.51 -15.58
CA VAL A 144 -12.42 3.55 -16.37
C VAL A 144 -11.00 3.11 -16.72
N THR A 145 -10.24 2.66 -15.72
CA THR A 145 -8.83 2.25 -15.90
C THR A 145 -8.64 0.99 -16.75
N LYS A 146 -9.67 0.14 -16.91
CA LYS A 146 -9.63 -0.98 -17.88
C LYS A 146 -9.82 -0.52 -19.32
N THR A 147 -10.56 0.58 -19.50
CA THR A 147 -10.91 1.11 -20.84
C THR A 147 -9.87 2.10 -21.36
N GLU A 148 -9.09 2.72 -20.47
CA GLU A 148 -7.91 3.48 -20.82
C GLU A 148 -6.82 2.50 -21.32
N ASP A 149 -6.50 2.55 -22.62
CA ASP A 149 -5.42 1.77 -23.24
C ASP A 149 -4.14 1.99 -22.39
N PRO A 150 -3.40 0.94 -21.98
CA PRO A 150 -2.24 1.11 -21.11
C PRO A 150 -1.32 2.17 -21.71
N PRO A 151 -0.78 3.11 -20.91
CA PRO A 151 -0.01 4.22 -21.41
C PRO A 151 1.09 3.69 -22.31
N GLY A 152 0.87 3.83 -23.62
CA GLY A 152 1.82 3.44 -24.63
C GLY A 152 3.09 4.21 -24.34
N HIS A 153 4.18 3.46 -24.15
CA HIS A 153 5.52 4.03 -24.21
C HIS A 153 5.64 4.80 -25.54
N GLN A 154 5.46 6.12 -25.50
CA GLN A 154 5.88 7.06 -26.53
C GLN A 154 7.28 7.56 -26.21
#